data_AF-A0A523ETF4-F1
#
_entry.id   AF-A0A523ETF4-F1
#
_cell.length_a   1.000
_cell.length_b   1.000
_cell.length_c   1.000
_cell.angle_alpha   90.00
_cell.angle_beta   90.00
_cell.angle_gamma   90.00
#
_symmetry.space_group_name_H-M   'P 1'
#
loop_
_entity.id
_entity.type
_entity.pdbx_description
1 polymer ?
#
loop_
_entity_poly.entity_id
_entity_poly.type
_entity_poly.pdbx_seq_one_letter_code
_entity_poly.pdbx_strand_id
1 'polypeptide(L)'
;MAPSAGEIIQRLGNDGLARVLDDLMDQARLARLATACGLKYPGVRVRSVKRDRLLTDLVARSETEKTTRHAIQRALDKDTRTERRRWSALSGEDKARRLSDEEFLRSRGNLGRHLWFLASTSDDGEDGFGNLARQHLQRMVQNGTLATREPVTSRAEQRLKRRNTSLEKKVQYLETQLTRSRESEKRIKRDLIQRKGDLAETRMLAERVRRERDDSKLALDRVRAEKPVGIDSARLIEPLERAIKRLSTGQHKLTHVIEKSMASPAAARPPSSKSLDELTEILKTVQKECAALRREHKREKEDLAKRLDEFAAAVKKSPAKKERKPRIKEADKRVGVFIDVQNVYYGARKLKGKLDFDALMESAIIDRRLIQCTAYVVESKEIDQSGFIARLQQKAIEVRRKSLRVRSDGSTKGDWDMELALDILDAAANLDVVVLVSGDGDFTSLVKRVKRIGPRVEVISFPRNTAKSLLEAADRFQPLDRKFMIRSSVTEKIR
;
A
#
# COMPACT_ATOMS: atom_id res chain seq x y z
N MET A 1 52.34 5.43 54.46
CA MET A 1 51.60 4.45 53.62
C MET A 1 51.46 5.02 52.22
N ALA A 2 51.53 4.20 51.17
CA ALA A 2 51.30 4.69 49.79
C ALA A 2 49.81 5.08 49.63
N PRO A 3 49.51 6.22 48.98
CA PRO A 3 48.13 6.69 48.84
C PRO A 3 47.28 5.71 48.01
N SER A 4 46.00 5.61 48.34
CA SER A 4 45.06 4.74 47.61
C SER A 4 44.77 5.25 46.20
N ALA A 5 44.31 4.37 45.30
CA ALA A 5 43.91 4.74 43.92
C ALA A 5 42.95 5.94 43.88
N GLY A 6 42.05 6.01 44.87
CA GLY A 6 41.10 7.11 45.04
C GLY A 6 41.76 8.40 45.43
N GLU A 7 42.67 8.37 46.42
CA GLU A 7 43.39 9.56 46.88
C GLU A 7 44.26 10.16 45.78
N ILE A 8 44.96 9.33 44.99
CA ILE A 8 45.82 9.81 43.89
C ILE A 8 44.97 10.54 42.83
N ILE A 9 43.83 9.95 42.43
CA ILE A 9 42.93 10.54 41.44
C ILE A 9 42.27 11.81 41.98
N GLN A 10 41.86 11.82 43.25
CA GLN A 10 41.30 13.01 43.90
C GLN A 10 42.34 14.14 44.00
N ARG A 11 43.61 13.81 44.23
CA ARG A 11 44.73 14.77 44.25
C ARG A 11 44.98 15.38 42.88
N LEU A 12 44.82 14.64 41.79
CA LEU A 12 44.96 15.15 40.42
C LEU A 12 43.74 15.94 39.93
N GLY A 13 42.54 15.55 40.39
CA GLY A 13 41.29 15.99 39.79
C GLY A 13 41.11 15.45 38.36
N ASN A 14 39.93 15.73 37.78
CA ASN A 14 39.57 15.21 36.45
C ASN A 14 40.49 15.71 35.34
N ASP A 15 40.83 17.01 35.37
CA ASP A 15 41.69 17.63 34.37
C ASP A 15 43.13 17.13 34.48
N GLY A 16 43.63 16.97 35.71
CA GLY A 16 44.94 16.40 35.96
C GLY A 16 45.02 14.94 35.49
N LEU A 17 44.01 14.13 35.80
CA LEU A 17 43.96 12.73 35.35
C LEU A 17 43.86 12.62 33.83
N ALA A 18 42.99 13.41 33.19
CA ALA A 18 42.88 13.48 31.74
C ALA A 18 44.22 13.85 31.10
N ARG A 19 44.94 14.81 31.68
CA ARG A 19 46.25 15.25 31.17
C ARG A 19 47.32 14.18 31.34
N VAL A 20 47.37 13.50 32.50
CA VAL A 20 48.31 12.40 32.75
C VAL A 20 48.08 11.27 31.74
N LEU A 21 46.83 10.87 31.52
CA LEU A 21 46.49 9.85 30.53
C LEU A 21 46.81 10.29 29.10
N ASP A 22 46.55 11.56 28.77
CA ASP A 22 46.83 12.11 27.45
C ASP A 22 48.33 12.21 27.16
N ASP A 23 49.15 12.54 28.14
CA ASP A 23 50.58 12.70 27.93
C ASP A 23 51.33 11.36 27.91
N LEU A 24 50.86 10.38 28.70
CA LEU A 24 51.55 9.09 28.87
C LEU A 24 51.10 7.96 27.95
N MET A 25 49.84 7.96 27.51
CA MET A 25 49.30 6.83 26.76
C MET A 25 49.05 7.18 25.30
N ASP A 26 49.53 6.37 24.36
CA ASP A 26 49.12 6.47 22.96
C ASP A 26 47.65 6.02 22.75
N GLN A 27 47.12 6.23 21.54
CA GLN A 27 45.73 5.88 21.19
C GLN A 27 45.41 4.39 21.42
N ALA A 28 46.34 3.49 21.13
CA ALA A 28 46.13 2.06 21.26
C ALA A 28 46.11 1.62 22.73
N ARG A 29 46.95 2.23 23.57
CA ARG A 29 46.96 2.02 25.03
C ARG A 29 45.69 2.54 25.69
N LEU A 30 45.23 3.74 25.32
CA LEU A 30 43.96 4.28 25.84
C LEU A 30 42.78 3.37 25.46
N ALA A 31 42.71 2.89 24.23
CA ALA A 31 41.65 1.98 23.80
C ALA A 31 41.69 0.64 24.56
N ARG A 32 42.88 0.10 24.84
CA ARG A 32 43.04 -1.11 25.67
C ARG A 32 42.61 -0.88 27.11
N LEU A 33 42.99 0.25 27.70
CA LEU A 33 42.57 0.62 29.05
C LEU A 33 41.06 0.80 29.12
N ALA A 34 40.45 1.52 28.17
CA ALA A 34 39.01 1.69 28.07
C ALA A 34 38.26 0.35 27.96
N THR A 35 38.80 -0.58 27.18
CA THR A 35 38.24 -1.93 27.05
C THR A 35 38.35 -2.71 28.37
N ALA A 36 39.49 -2.62 29.06
CA ALA A 36 39.69 -3.25 30.37
C ALA A 36 38.79 -2.66 31.46
N CYS A 37 38.43 -1.38 31.35
CA CYS A 37 37.43 -0.71 32.19
C CYS A 37 35.99 -0.97 31.74
N GLY A 38 35.76 -1.82 30.73
CA GLY A 38 34.42 -2.21 30.28
C GLY A 38 33.65 -1.12 29.54
N LEU A 39 34.32 -0.14 28.92
CA LEU A 39 33.66 0.86 28.06
C LEU A 39 33.23 0.23 26.73
N LYS A 40 31.97 0.45 26.34
CA LYS A 40 31.37 -0.05 25.10
C LYS A 40 30.75 1.11 24.32
N TYR A 41 30.89 1.06 22.99
CA TYR A 41 30.37 2.07 22.09
C TYR A 41 29.50 1.40 21.01
N PRO A 42 28.18 1.64 20.97
CA PRO A 42 27.30 1.03 19.99
C PRO A 42 27.75 1.30 18.55
N GLY A 43 27.91 0.25 17.75
CA GLY A 43 28.29 0.36 16.33
C GLY A 43 29.73 0.79 16.05
N VAL A 44 30.57 1.01 17.08
CA VAL A 44 31.95 1.48 16.90
C VAL A 44 32.92 0.65 17.75
N ARG A 45 33.99 0.14 17.13
CA ARG A 45 35.07 -0.54 17.87
C ARG A 45 35.77 0.47 18.78
N VAL A 46 36.06 0.13 20.04
CA VAL A 46 36.72 1.01 21.02
C VAL A 46 37.99 1.65 20.46
N ARG A 47 38.80 0.89 19.70
CA ARG A 47 40.02 1.39 19.04
C ARG A 47 39.80 2.54 18.05
N SER A 48 38.61 2.63 17.48
CA SER A 48 38.20 3.62 16.48
C SER A 48 37.53 4.85 17.10
N VAL A 49 37.32 4.85 18.42
CA VAL A 49 36.77 5.99 19.15
C VAL A 49 37.83 7.08 19.26
N LYS A 50 37.43 8.34 19.05
CA LYS A 50 38.33 9.47 19.15
C LYS A 50 39.00 9.54 20.53
N ARG A 51 40.28 9.89 20.54
CA ARG A 51 41.12 9.99 21.73
C ARG A 51 40.47 10.80 22.86
N ASP A 52 39.99 11.99 22.55
CA ASP A 52 39.37 12.89 23.53
C ASP A 52 38.17 12.23 24.23
N ARG A 53 37.35 11.48 23.48
CA ARG A 53 36.19 10.79 24.04
C ARG A 53 36.60 9.64 24.97
N LEU A 54 37.64 8.89 24.61
CA LEU A 54 38.18 7.84 25.48
C LEU A 54 38.71 8.41 26.81
N LEU A 55 39.38 9.56 26.77
CA LEU A 55 39.88 10.24 27.97
C LEU A 55 38.73 10.72 28.86
N THR A 56 37.75 11.41 28.29
CA THR A 56 36.58 11.89 29.05
C THR A 56 35.82 10.73 29.70
N ASP A 57 35.55 9.66 28.95
CA ASP A 57 34.77 8.53 29.46
C ASP A 57 35.54 7.73 30.53
N LEU A 58 36.87 7.59 30.39
CA LEU A 58 37.72 6.95 31.40
C LEU A 58 37.76 7.76 32.71
N VAL A 59 37.88 9.09 32.60
CA VAL A 59 37.91 9.98 33.77
C VAL A 59 36.57 9.98 34.49
N ALA A 60 35.46 10.19 33.78
CA ALA A 60 34.12 10.18 34.36
C ALA A 60 33.78 8.84 35.04
N ARG A 61 34.20 7.72 34.42
CA ARG A 61 34.00 6.40 35.00
C ARG A 61 34.89 6.12 36.22
N SER A 62 36.05 6.77 36.30
CA SER A 62 36.94 6.65 37.47
C SER A 62 36.38 7.33 38.72
N GLU A 63 35.54 8.36 38.57
CA GLU A 63 34.86 9.01 39.71
C GLU A 63 33.89 8.05 40.40
N THR A 64 33.18 7.25 39.61
CA THR A 64 32.10 6.38 40.09
C THR A 64 32.58 4.97 40.41
N GLU A 65 33.53 4.41 39.64
CA GLU A 65 33.86 2.99 39.70
C GLU A 65 35.26 2.72 40.27
N LYS A 66 35.32 2.03 41.42
CA LYS A 66 36.58 1.67 42.09
C LYS A 66 37.48 0.79 41.21
N THR A 67 36.91 -0.15 40.45
CA THR A 67 37.64 -1.06 39.53
C THR A 67 38.38 -0.28 38.44
N THR A 68 37.72 0.74 37.87
CA THR A 68 38.29 1.65 36.86
C THR A 68 39.46 2.44 37.43
N ARG A 69 39.35 2.98 38.66
CA ARG A 69 40.47 3.65 39.34
C ARG A 69 41.69 2.73 39.49
N HIS A 70 41.48 1.48 39.90
CA HIS A 70 42.57 0.51 40.06
C HIS A 70 43.16 0.07 38.72
N ALA A 71 42.37 0.00 37.65
CA ALA A 71 42.88 -0.29 36.30
C ALA A 71 43.74 0.86 35.78
N ILE A 72 43.30 2.10 35.96
CA ILE A 72 44.04 3.31 35.58
C ILE A 72 45.35 3.40 36.37
N GLN A 73 45.29 3.27 37.70
CA GLN A 73 46.49 3.30 38.55
C GLN A 73 47.50 2.22 38.13
N ARG A 74 47.06 0.97 37.96
CA ARG A 74 47.96 -0.12 37.52
C ARG A 74 48.62 0.14 36.17
N ALA A 75 47.88 0.73 35.23
CA ALA A 75 48.42 1.08 33.92
C ALA A 75 49.48 2.20 34.01
N LEU A 76 49.21 3.24 34.79
CA LEU A 76 50.12 4.37 35.01
C LEU A 76 51.36 3.99 35.84
N ASP A 77 51.19 3.20 36.89
CA ASP A 77 52.32 2.69 37.69
C ASP A 77 53.24 1.79 36.87
N LYS A 78 52.68 1.01 35.93
CA LYS A 78 53.47 0.20 34.99
C LYS A 78 54.30 1.08 34.06
N ASP A 79 53.69 2.13 33.49
CA ASP A 79 54.33 3.01 32.51
C ASP A 79 55.34 3.98 33.14
N THR A 80 55.25 4.23 34.46
CA THR A 80 56.12 5.18 35.17
C THR A 80 57.09 4.54 36.16
N ARG A 81 57.15 3.19 36.23
CA ARG A 81 57.89 2.46 37.27
C ARG A 81 59.38 2.81 37.35
N THR A 82 60.04 2.90 36.20
CA THR A 82 61.48 3.14 36.10
C THR A 82 61.81 4.59 36.48
N GLU A 83 61.02 5.53 35.98
CA GLU A 83 61.17 6.95 36.26
C GLU A 83 60.80 7.28 37.70
N ARG A 84 59.83 6.56 38.31
CA ARG A 84 59.47 6.73 39.72
C ARG A 84 60.63 6.43 40.66
N ARG A 85 61.39 5.35 40.38
CA ARG A 85 62.59 4.99 41.15
C ARG A 85 63.68 6.05 41.05
N ARG A 86 63.87 6.62 39.85
CA ARG A 86 64.81 7.73 39.63
C ARG A 86 64.35 9.00 40.36
N TRP A 87 63.05 9.30 40.32
CA TRP A 87 62.45 10.45 41.00
C TRP A 87 62.58 10.36 42.52
N SER A 88 62.32 9.18 43.11
CA SER A 88 62.45 8.98 44.55
C SER A 88 63.88 9.16 45.07
N ALA A 89 64.89 8.85 44.23
CA ALA A 89 66.31 8.97 44.56
C ALA A 89 66.87 10.40 44.48
N LEU A 90 66.10 11.37 43.95
CA LEU A 90 66.53 12.76 43.87
C LEU A 90 66.41 13.48 45.22
N SER A 91 67.35 14.40 45.48
CA SER A 91 67.28 15.33 46.60
C SER A 91 66.06 16.26 46.49
N GLY A 92 65.66 16.90 47.60
CA GLY A 92 64.57 17.88 47.59
C GLY A 92 64.84 19.04 46.63
N GLU A 93 66.08 19.53 46.59
CA GLU A 93 66.52 20.61 45.71
C GLU A 93 66.50 20.20 44.23
N ASP A 94 66.91 18.97 43.90
CA ASP A 94 66.87 18.48 42.51
C ASP A 94 65.44 18.27 42.03
N LYS A 95 64.55 17.83 42.93
CA LYS A 95 63.10 17.76 42.64
C LYS A 95 62.54 19.14 42.36
N ALA A 96 62.86 20.14 43.19
CA ALA A 96 62.46 21.53 43.00
C ALA A 96 63.03 22.14 41.70
N ARG A 97 64.30 21.86 41.36
CA ARG A 97 64.91 22.32 40.11
C ARG A 97 64.20 21.75 38.88
N ARG A 98 63.86 20.46 38.88
CA ARG A 98 63.07 19.84 37.79
C ARG A 98 61.63 20.32 37.73
N LEU A 99 61.06 20.70 38.88
CA LEU A 99 59.72 21.31 39.00
C LEU A 99 59.67 22.70 38.36
N SER A 100 60.78 23.43 38.39
CA SER A 100 60.90 24.78 37.83
C SER A 100 61.35 24.81 36.36
N ASP A 101 61.78 23.68 35.80
CA ASP A 101 62.26 23.59 34.41
C ASP A 101 61.08 23.43 33.42
N GLU A 102 60.61 24.56 32.87
CA GLU A 102 59.51 24.57 31.91
C GLU A 102 59.83 23.83 30.59
N GLU A 103 61.09 23.83 30.16
CA GLU A 103 61.49 23.19 28.90
C GLU A 103 61.47 21.66 29.03
N PHE A 104 61.94 21.15 30.18
CA PHE A 104 61.82 19.75 30.55
C PHE A 104 60.36 19.27 30.63
N LEU A 105 59.46 20.09 31.19
CA LEU A 105 58.04 19.76 31.34
C LEU A 105 57.27 19.79 30.00
N ARG A 106 57.69 20.61 29.02
CA ARG A 106 57.09 20.64 27.67
C ARG A 106 57.40 19.41 26.84
N SER A 107 58.46 18.68 27.19
CA SER A 107 58.83 17.43 26.51
C SER A 107 57.77 16.34 26.72
N ARG A 108 57.43 15.62 25.65
CA ARG A 108 56.34 14.65 25.62
C ARG A 108 56.49 13.58 26.71
N GLY A 109 55.44 13.40 27.51
CA GLY A 109 55.39 12.40 28.58
C GLY A 109 56.05 12.84 29.89
N ASN A 110 56.76 13.96 29.95
CA ASN A 110 57.42 14.41 31.18
C ASN A 110 56.41 15.05 32.14
N LEU A 111 55.48 15.85 31.62
CA LEU A 111 54.44 16.48 32.42
C LEU A 111 53.51 15.46 33.06
N GLY A 112 53.06 14.45 32.32
CA GLY A 112 52.18 13.40 32.83
C GLY A 112 52.86 12.55 33.90
N ARG A 113 54.14 12.19 33.71
CA ARG A 113 54.95 11.49 34.73
C ARG A 113 55.06 12.32 35.98
N HIS A 114 55.34 13.60 35.79
CA HIS A 114 55.57 14.55 36.86
C HIS A 114 54.33 14.76 37.73
N LEU A 115 53.18 15.05 37.11
CA LEU A 115 51.88 15.15 37.79
C LEU A 115 51.52 13.84 38.50
N TRP A 116 51.73 12.70 37.86
CA TRP A 116 51.48 11.39 38.47
C TRP A 116 52.36 11.15 39.71
N PHE A 117 53.64 11.53 39.67
CA PHE A 117 54.54 11.39 40.81
C PHE A 117 54.15 12.27 41.98
N LEU A 118 53.87 13.55 41.74
CA LEU A 118 53.42 14.47 42.79
C LEU A 118 52.14 13.97 43.48
N ALA A 119 51.22 13.38 42.71
CA ALA A 119 49.98 12.83 43.27
C ALA A 119 50.19 11.51 44.03
N SER A 120 51.23 10.74 43.67
CA SER A 120 51.49 9.38 44.17
C SER A 120 52.50 9.30 45.32
N THR A 121 53.07 10.42 45.77
CA THR A 121 53.95 10.49 46.95
C THR A 121 53.16 10.64 48.25
N SER A 122 53.59 9.95 49.31
CA SER A 122 53.05 10.12 50.66
C SER A 122 53.56 11.43 51.27
N ASP A 123 52.68 12.20 51.91
CA ASP A 123 53.00 13.49 52.54
C ASP A 123 53.78 13.28 53.84
N ASP A 124 55.02 13.78 53.90
CA ASP A 124 55.81 13.88 55.13
C ASP A 124 56.21 15.35 55.43
N GLY A 125 55.47 16.35 54.94
CA GLY A 125 55.76 17.78 55.19
C GLY A 125 54.58 18.73 54.94
N GLU A 126 54.63 19.93 55.55
CA GLU A 126 53.52 20.88 55.72
C GLU A 126 52.89 21.43 54.42
N ASP A 127 53.56 21.31 53.27
CA ASP A 127 53.00 21.65 51.95
C ASP A 127 52.90 20.41 51.06
N GLY A 128 51.81 19.66 51.23
CA GLY A 128 51.63 18.37 50.56
C GLY A 128 51.79 18.43 49.03
N PHE A 129 52.64 17.56 48.48
CA PHE A 129 52.97 17.52 47.04
C PHE A 129 51.74 17.32 46.13
N GLY A 130 50.65 16.76 46.66
CA GLY A 130 49.38 16.68 45.96
C GLY A 130 48.72 18.06 45.72
N ASN A 131 48.90 19.01 46.64
CA ASN A 131 48.45 20.40 46.46
C ASN A 131 49.35 21.13 45.47
N LEU A 132 50.66 20.85 45.48
CA LEU A 132 51.60 21.37 44.50
C LEU A 132 51.22 20.94 43.08
N ALA A 133 50.83 19.68 42.86
CA ALA A 133 50.34 19.21 41.56
C ALA A 133 49.14 20.02 41.05
N ARG A 134 48.17 20.31 41.92
CA ARG A 134 46.98 21.12 41.58
C ARG A 134 47.33 22.57 41.32
N GLN A 135 48.18 23.17 42.16
CA GLN A 135 48.64 24.54 41.97
C GLN A 135 49.42 24.69 40.66
N HIS A 136 50.27 23.72 40.32
CA HIS A 136 50.97 23.72 39.03
C HIS A 136 50.00 23.62 37.86
N LEU A 137 49.00 22.72 37.92
CA LEU A 137 47.95 22.65 36.90
C LEU A 137 47.17 23.97 36.77
N GLN A 138 46.81 24.60 37.88
CA GLN A 138 46.13 25.90 37.90
C GLN A 138 46.98 27.02 37.32
N ARG A 139 48.26 27.11 37.68
CA ARG A 139 49.20 28.10 37.11
C ARG A 139 49.37 27.91 35.62
N MET A 140 49.52 26.67 35.14
CA MET A 140 49.65 26.42 33.70
C MET A 140 48.37 26.74 32.92
N VAL A 141 47.20 26.54 33.53
CA VAL A 141 45.89 26.97 33.01
C VAL A 141 45.80 28.49 32.93
N GLN A 142 46.26 29.20 33.96
CA GLN A 142 46.25 30.67 34.01
C GLN A 142 47.26 31.32 33.05
N ASN A 143 48.44 30.71 32.89
CA ASN A 143 49.52 31.23 32.03
C ASN A 143 49.31 30.91 30.54
N GLY A 144 48.20 30.25 30.16
CA GLY A 144 47.88 29.92 28.77
C GLY A 144 48.77 28.85 28.12
N THR A 145 49.78 28.35 28.84
CA THR A 145 50.68 27.25 28.42
C THR A 145 49.92 25.93 28.31
N LEU A 146 48.95 25.74 29.18
CA LEU A 146 47.85 24.80 28.97
C LEU A 146 46.69 25.63 28.45
N ALA A 147 46.32 25.44 27.18
CA ALA A 147 45.02 25.88 26.73
C ALA A 147 44.00 25.25 27.68
N THR A 148 43.41 26.06 28.57
CA THR A 148 42.07 25.75 29.05
C THR A 148 41.29 25.54 27.77
N ARG A 149 40.92 24.29 27.51
CA ARG A 149 39.89 24.06 26.53
C ARG A 149 38.72 24.84 27.10
N GLU A 150 38.43 26.01 26.51
CA GLU A 150 37.09 26.58 26.54
C GLU A 150 36.16 25.37 26.43
N PRO A 151 35.19 25.24 27.35
CA PRO A 151 34.40 24.04 27.42
C PRO A 151 33.91 23.78 26.00
N VAL A 152 34.31 22.62 25.44
CA VAL A 152 34.15 22.29 24.01
C VAL A 152 32.68 22.46 23.60
N THR A 153 31.78 22.48 24.59
CA THR A 153 30.41 22.97 24.52
C THR A 153 30.26 24.29 23.77
N SER A 154 30.96 25.39 24.03
CA SER A 154 30.63 26.70 23.40
C SER A 154 30.76 26.73 21.86
N ARG A 155 31.95 26.46 21.32
CA ARG A 155 32.19 26.49 19.86
C ARG A 155 31.65 25.27 19.14
N ALA A 156 31.70 24.08 19.75
CA ALA A 156 31.11 22.88 19.14
C ALA A 156 29.59 22.91 19.20
N GLU A 157 28.97 23.40 20.28
CA GLU A 157 27.52 23.66 20.33
C GLU A 157 27.12 24.78 19.39
N GLN A 158 27.87 25.87 19.26
CA GLN A 158 27.54 26.90 18.26
C GLN A 158 27.62 26.33 16.83
N ARG A 159 28.63 25.51 16.54
CA ARG A 159 28.78 24.85 15.24
C ARG A 159 27.71 23.77 15.02
N LEU A 160 27.32 23.04 16.05
CA LEU A 160 26.21 22.08 16.03
C LEU A 160 24.87 22.81 15.87
N LYS A 161 24.62 23.91 16.60
CA LYS A 161 23.43 24.76 16.46
C LYS A 161 23.32 25.38 15.07
N ARG A 162 24.42 25.88 14.49
CA ARG A 162 24.44 26.37 13.09
C ARG A 162 24.17 25.24 12.08
N ARG A 163 24.68 24.05 12.34
CA ARG A 163 24.44 22.87 11.48
C ARG A 163 23.02 22.33 11.66
N ASN A 164 22.46 22.38 12.86
CA ASN A 164 21.09 21.97 13.16
C ASN A 164 20.10 22.92 12.50
N THR A 165 20.29 24.24 12.64
CA THR A 165 19.46 25.23 11.95
C THR A 165 19.58 25.14 10.42
N SER A 166 20.76 24.83 9.89
CA SER A 166 20.93 24.56 8.46
C SER A 166 20.22 23.27 8.00
N LEU A 167 20.25 22.21 8.83
CA LEU A 167 19.55 20.97 8.56
C LEU A 167 18.04 21.14 8.69
N GLU A 168 17.54 21.87 9.68
CA GLU A 168 16.12 22.22 9.86
C GLU A 168 15.58 22.98 8.63
N LYS A 169 16.33 23.97 8.12
CA LYS A 169 15.97 24.67 6.87
C LYS A 169 15.94 23.73 5.66
N LYS A 170 16.88 22.78 5.57
CA LYS A 170 16.87 21.75 4.51
C LYS A 170 15.70 20.79 4.64
N VAL A 171 15.35 20.38 5.86
CA VAL A 171 14.19 19.52 6.13
C VAL A 171 12.91 20.24 5.74
N GLN A 172 12.71 21.49 6.17
CA GLN A 172 11.55 22.30 5.77
C GLN A 172 11.46 22.51 4.25
N TYR A 173 12.59 22.75 3.58
CA TYR A 173 12.63 22.85 2.12
C TYR A 173 12.23 21.53 1.45
N LEU A 174 12.77 20.39 1.90
CA LEU A 174 12.45 19.07 1.37
C LEU A 174 10.99 18.69 1.65
N GLU A 175 10.45 19.03 2.81
CA GLU A 175 9.04 18.85 3.15
C GLU A 175 8.15 19.67 2.21
N THR A 176 8.52 20.92 1.93
CA THR A 176 7.82 21.78 0.96
C THR A 176 7.89 21.23 -0.47
N GLN A 177 9.02 20.66 -0.88
CA GLN A 177 9.13 19.98 -2.17
C GLN A 177 8.29 18.70 -2.21
N LEU A 178 8.26 17.94 -1.11
CA LEU A 178 7.47 16.71 -1.00
C LEU A 178 5.96 17.02 -1.03
N THR A 179 5.50 18.08 -0.37
CA THR A 179 4.10 18.51 -0.44
C THR A 179 3.73 18.95 -1.84
N ARG A 180 4.55 19.77 -2.50
CA ARG A 180 4.36 20.16 -3.93
C ARG A 180 4.32 18.95 -4.86
N SER A 181 5.22 18.00 -4.67
CA SER A 181 5.24 16.75 -5.44
C SER A 181 3.97 15.93 -5.21
N ARG A 182 3.51 15.79 -3.96
CA ARG A 182 2.25 15.09 -3.64
C ARG A 182 1.03 15.80 -4.23
N GLU A 183 1.01 17.13 -4.24
CA GLU A 183 -0.05 17.90 -4.89
C GLU A 183 -0.06 17.73 -6.42
N SER A 184 1.12 17.74 -7.04
CA SER A 184 1.25 17.45 -8.47
C SER A 184 0.79 16.02 -8.80
N GLU A 185 1.14 15.04 -7.98
CA GLU A 185 0.70 13.65 -8.15
C GLU A 185 -0.83 13.52 -8.00
N LYS A 186 -1.43 14.21 -7.03
CA LYS A 186 -2.89 14.28 -6.86
C LYS A 186 -3.57 14.95 -8.07
N ARG A 187 -2.95 15.96 -8.68
CA ARG A 187 -3.46 16.58 -9.93
C ARG A 187 -3.39 15.58 -11.09
N ILE A 188 -2.24 14.96 -11.31
CA ILE A 188 -2.03 13.96 -12.37
C ILE A 188 -3.02 12.79 -12.22
N LYS A 189 -3.25 12.31 -10.99
CA LYS A 189 -4.24 11.25 -10.73
C LYS A 189 -5.66 11.68 -11.07
N ARG A 190 -6.06 12.91 -10.74
CA ARG A 190 -7.38 13.45 -11.12
C ARG A 190 -7.52 13.56 -12.64
N ASP A 191 -6.50 14.09 -13.31
CA ASP A 191 -6.49 14.21 -14.78
C ASP A 191 -6.54 12.83 -15.45
N LEU A 192 -5.85 11.83 -14.90
CA LEU A 192 -5.89 10.45 -15.39
C LEU A 192 -7.28 9.82 -15.21
N ILE A 193 -7.95 10.06 -14.08
CA ILE A 193 -9.32 9.59 -13.83
C ILE A 193 -10.27 10.24 -14.82
N GLN A 194 -10.15 11.55 -15.05
CA GLN A 194 -10.97 12.28 -16.02
C GLN A 194 -10.77 11.72 -17.43
N ARG A 195 -9.52 11.59 -17.88
CA ARG A 195 -9.20 11.01 -19.20
C ARG A 195 -9.71 9.59 -19.38
N LYS A 196 -9.66 8.75 -18.33
CA LYS A 196 -10.25 7.40 -18.35
C LYS A 196 -11.77 7.45 -18.46
N GLY A 197 -12.41 8.40 -17.79
CA GLY A 197 -13.86 8.65 -17.91
C GLY A 197 -14.24 9.06 -19.32
N ASP A 198 -13.55 10.05 -19.89
CA ASP A 198 -13.79 10.54 -21.25
C ASP A 198 -13.54 9.42 -22.30
N LEU A 199 -12.52 8.60 -22.09
CA LEU A 199 -12.24 7.42 -22.93
C LEU A 199 -13.35 6.35 -22.82
N ALA A 200 -13.90 6.14 -21.63
CA ALA A 200 -15.02 5.23 -21.44
C ALA A 200 -16.29 5.74 -22.12
N GLU A 201 -16.58 7.04 -22.03
CA GLU A 201 -17.71 7.68 -22.70
C GLU A 201 -17.60 7.58 -24.22
N THR A 202 -16.44 7.92 -24.78
CA THR A 202 -16.17 7.80 -26.23
C THR A 202 -16.27 6.37 -26.73
N ARG A 203 -15.81 5.36 -25.95
CA ARG A 203 -16.02 3.94 -26.26
C ARG A 203 -17.49 3.54 -26.26
N MET A 204 -18.28 4.03 -25.30
CA MET A 204 -19.73 3.77 -25.27
C MET A 204 -20.45 4.38 -26.46
N LEU A 205 -20.06 5.60 -26.87
CA LEU A 205 -20.59 6.25 -28.05
C LEU A 205 -20.22 5.50 -29.34
N ALA A 206 -18.97 5.05 -29.46
CA ALA A 206 -18.52 4.25 -30.61
C ALA A 206 -19.31 2.95 -30.74
N GLU A 207 -19.54 2.26 -29.62
CA GLU A 207 -20.32 1.01 -29.59
C GLU A 207 -21.80 1.25 -29.92
N ARG A 208 -22.37 2.37 -29.48
CA ARG A 208 -23.75 2.75 -29.84
C ARG A 208 -23.89 3.01 -31.33
N VAL A 209 -22.99 3.81 -31.90
CA VAL A 209 -22.98 4.12 -33.35
C VAL A 209 -22.79 2.84 -34.17
N ARG A 210 -21.94 1.92 -33.70
CA ARG A 210 -21.75 0.60 -34.33
C ARG A 210 -23.05 -0.21 -34.37
N ARG A 211 -23.78 -0.27 -33.26
CA ARG A 211 -25.07 -0.99 -33.19
C ARG A 211 -26.12 -0.36 -34.09
N GLU A 212 -26.27 0.95 -34.06
CA GLU A 212 -27.24 1.67 -34.93
C GLU A 212 -26.92 1.46 -36.42
N ARG A 213 -25.63 1.44 -36.78
CA ARG A 213 -25.20 1.07 -38.14
C ARG A 213 -25.59 -0.35 -38.50
N ASP A 214 -25.34 -1.31 -37.61
CA ASP A 214 -25.62 -2.74 -37.87
C ASP A 214 -27.13 -3.00 -37.98
N ASP A 215 -27.94 -2.36 -37.14
CA ASP A 215 -29.39 -2.39 -37.21
C ASP A 215 -29.91 -1.76 -38.51
N SER A 216 -29.36 -0.61 -38.91
CA SER A 216 -29.71 0.06 -40.17
C SER A 216 -29.33 -0.78 -41.39
N LYS A 217 -28.20 -1.48 -41.33
CA LYS A 217 -27.75 -2.40 -42.38
C LYS A 217 -28.68 -3.61 -42.48
N LEU A 218 -29.06 -4.20 -41.35
CA LEU A 218 -30.02 -5.30 -41.31
C LEU A 218 -31.40 -4.89 -41.85
N ALA A 219 -31.86 -3.66 -41.55
CA ALA A 219 -33.09 -3.11 -42.11
C ALA A 219 -33.01 -2.94 -43.62
N LEU A 220 -31.87 -2.43 -44.14
CA LEU A 220 -31.63 -2.32 -45.57
C LEU A 220 -31.64 -3.69 -46.27
N ASP A 221 -31.01 -4.71 -45.67
CA ASP A 221 -30.97 -6.07 -46.21
C ASP A 221 -32.37 -6.70 -46.27
N ARG A 222 -33.24 -6.43 -45.29
CA ARG A 222 -34.65 -6.86 -45.30
C ARG A 222 -35.46 -6.17 -46.40
N VAL A 223 -35.33 -4.86 -46.54
CA VAL A 223 -36.03 -4.09 -47.60
C VAL A 223 -35.61 -4.57 -49.00
N ARG A 224 -34.32 -4.92 -49.17
CA ARG A 224 -33.81 -5.52 -50.41
C ARG A 224 -34.37 -6.93 -50.66
N ALA A 225 -34.55 -7.73 -49.62
CA ALA A 225 -35.08 -9.09 -49.72
C ALA A 225 -36.59 -9.14 -50.00
N GLU A 226 -37.37 -8.22 -49.42
CA GLU A 226 -38.84 -8.24 -49.51
C GLU A 226 -39.41 -7.70 -50.84
N LYS A 227 -38.60 -7.04 -51.69
CA LYS A 227 -38.99 -6.45 -53.00
C LYS A 227 -40.44 -5.94 -53.01
N PRO A 228 -40.75 -4.82 -52.31
CA PRO A 228 -42.12 -4.35 -52.18
C PRO A 228 -42.72 -4.01 -53.55
N VAL A 229 -43.80 -4.70 -53.91
CA VAL A 229 -44.55 -4.46 -55.15
C VAL A 229 -45.30 -3.13 -55.02
N GLY A 230 -45.10 -2.22 -55.97
CA GLY A 230 -45.85 -0.97 -56.09
C GLY A 230 -45.31 0.25 -55.34
N ILE A 231 -44.18 0.13 -54.62
CA ILE A 231 -43.46 1.27 -54.02
C ILE A 231 -42.11 1.40 -54.70
N ASP A 232 -41.80 2.61 -55.18
CA ASP A 232 -40.53 2.94 -55.80
C ASP A 232 -39.37 2.70 -54.81
N SER A 233 -38.77 1.51 -54.89
CA SER A 233 -37.87 0.95 -53.87
C SER A 233 -36.63 1.82 -53.68
N ALA A 234 -36.25 2.56 -54.73
CA ALA A 234 -35.19 3.55 -54.74
C ALA A 234 -35.42 4.66 -53.70
N ARG A 235 -36.65 5.11 -53.47
CA ARG A 235 -36.97 6.17 -52.49
C ARG A 235 -36.74 5.76 -51.03
N LEU A 236 -36.79 4.47 -50.71
CA LEU A 236 -36.56 3.94 -49.37
C LEU A 236 -35.11 3.48 -49.14
N ILE A 237 -34.46 2.97 -50.18
CA ILE A 237 -33.11 2.40 -50.13
C ILE A 237 -32.03 3.50 -50.07
N GLU A 238 -32.13 4.56 -50.89
CA GLU A 238 -31.11 5.62 -50.94
C GLU A 238 -30.91 6.38 -49.62
N PRO A 239 -31.96 6.75 -48.86
CA PRO A 239 -31.78 7.41 -47.57
C PRO A 239 -31.08 6.52 -46.53
N LEU A 240 -31.40 5.22 -46.52
CA LEU A 240 -30.80 4.23 -45.63
C LEU A 240 -29.32 4.00 -45.96
N GLU A 241 -28.97 3.89 -47.24
CA GLU A 241 -27.57 3.79 -47.67
C GLU A 241 -26.76 5.03 -47.29
N ARG A 242 -27.34 6.24 -47.46
CA ARG A 242 -26.72 7.50 -47.01
C ARG A 242 -26.58 7.57 -45.49
N ALA A 243 -27.53 7.03 -44.73
CA ALA A 243 -27.45 6.97 -43.27
C ALA A 243 -26.34 6.00 -42.80
N ILE A 244 -26.27 4.79 -43.39
CA ILE A 244 -25.21 3.80 -43.10
C ILE A 244 -23.82 4.36 -43.43
N LYS A 245 -23.66 5.06 -44.56
CA LYS A 245 -22.39 5.69 -44.94
C LYS A 245 -21.96 6.77 -43.94
N ARG A 246 -22.91 7.59 -43.46
CA ARG A 246 -22.67 8.61 -42.41
C ARG A 246 -22.27 7.98 -41.08
N LEU A 247 -22.99 6.95 -40.62
CA LEU A 247 -22.69 6.21 -39.39
C LEU A 247 -21.35 5.49 -39.48
N SER A 248 -21.02 4.88 -40.62
CA SER A 248 -19.71 4.24 -40.84
C SER A 248 -18.55 5.26 -40.77
N THR A 249 -18.72 6.44 -41.37
CA THR A 249 -17.72 7.51 -41.30
C THR A 249 -17.56 8.04 -39.87
N GLY A 250 -18.66 8.22 -39.13
CA GLY A 250 -18.64 8.59 -37.73
C GLY A 250 -17.97 7.55 -36.83
N GLN A 251 -18.21 6.27 -37.09
CA GLN A 251 -17.58 5.16 -36.39
C GLN A 251 -16.06 5.15 -36.61
N HIS A 252 -15.58 5.31 -37.85
CA HIS A 252 -14.14 5.37 -38.14
C HIS A 252 -13.46 6.54 -37.42
N LYS A 253 -14.10 7.72 -37.37
CA LYS A 253 -13.60 8.88 -36.61
C LYS A 253 -13.49 8.57 -35.11
N LEU A 254 -14.50 7.93 -34.52
CA LEU A 254 -14.49 7.57 -33.10
C LEU A 254 -13.44 6.51 -32.79
N THR A 255 -13.29 5.49 -33.63
CA THR A 255 -12.25 4.46 -33.49
C THR A 255 -10.86 5.08 -33.58
N HIS A 256 -10.64 6.01 -34.51
CA HIS A 256 -9.36 6.70 -34.64
C HIS A 256 -9.03 7.58 -33.41
N VAL A 257 -10.03 8.26 -32.82
CA VAL A 257 -9.85 9.02 -31.56
C VAL A 257 -9.50 8.10 -30.40
N ILE A 258 -10.13 6.92 -30.32
CA ILE A 258 -9.82 5.90 -29.31
C ILE A 258 -8.39 5.37 -29.50
N GLU A 259 -7.98 5.02 -30.72
CA GLU A 259 -6.63 4.54 -31.02
C GLU A 259 -5.57 5.60 -30.71
N LYS A 260 -5.80 6.86 -31.10
CA LYS A 260 -4.90 7.98 -30.78
C LYS A 260 -4.79 8.25 -29.27
N SER A 261 -5.87 8.01 -28.52
CA SER A 261 -5.87 8.13 -27.05
C SER A 261 -5.21 6.93 -26.34
N MET A 262 -5.01 5.81 -27.05
CA MET A 262 -4.39 4.58 -26.56
C MET A 262 -2.92 4.44 -26.98
N ALA A 263 -2.51 5.07 -28.08
CA ALA A 263 -1.14 5.06 -28.59
C ALA A 263 -0.21 5.96 -27.76
N SER A 264 0.51 5.34 -26.82
CA SER A 264 1.63 5.83 -26.00
C SER A 264 1.36 6.95 -24.96
N PRO A 265 1.65 6.69 -23.66
CA PRO A 265 1.76 7.71 -22.60
C PRO A 265 3.14 8.40 -22.52
N ALA A 266 4.08 8.10 -23.43
CA ALA A 266 5.48 8.51 -23.32
C ALA A 266 5.86 9.49 -24.44
N ALA A 267 6.00 10.77 -24.05
CA ALA A 267 6.55 11.93 -24.77
C ALA A 267 5.53 13.08 -24.90
N ALA A 268 5.13 13.67 -23.77
CA ALA A 268 4.49 14.98 -23.78
C ALA A 268 5.33 15.94 -22.95
N ARG A 269 6.24 16.65 -23.63
CA ARG A 269 6.61 18.01 -23.22
C ARG A 269 5.29 18.77 -23.02
N PRO A 270 5.12 19.58 -21.96
CA PRO A 270 3.89 20.33 -21.78
C PRO A 270 3.65 21.16 -23.05
N PRO A 271 2.48 21.03 -23.69
CA PRO A 271 2.17 21.85 -24.86
C PRO A 271 2.26 23.32 -24.45
N SER A 272 2.98 24.12 -25.23
CA SER A 272 2.99 25.58 -25.06
C SER A 272 1.55 26.09 -25.06
N SER A 273 1.24 27.03 -24.16
CA SER A 273 -0.10 27.59 -23.93
C SER A 273 -0.93 27.87 -25.18
N LYS A 274 -0.29 28.22 -26.31
CA LYS A 274 -0.94 28.45 -27.60
C LYS A 274 -1.71 27.24 -28.16
N SER A 275 -1.25 25.99 -27.97
CA SER A 275 -1.93 24.81 -28.53
C SER A 275 -3.07 24.27 -27.65
N LEU A 276 -3.10 24.63 -26.36
CA LEU A 276 -4.22 24.29 -25.48
C LEU A 276 -5.43 25.20 -25.73
N ASP A 277 -5.20 26.47 -26.08
CA ASP A 277 -6.27 27.42 -26.41
C ASP A 277 -6.92 27.06 -27.75
N GLU A 278 -6.14 26.69 -28.77
CA GLU A 278 -6.65 26.19 -30.06
C GLU A 278 -7.46 24.88 -29.89
N LEU A 279 -6.97 23.94 -29.09
CA LEU A 279 -7.70 22.69 -28.80
C LEU A 279 -8.98 22.94 -27.99
N THR A 280 -8.97 23.94 -27.11
CA THR A 280 -10.16 24.34 -26.33
C THR A 280 -11.21 25.00 -27.22
N GLU A 281 -10.79 25.76 -28.22
CA GLU A 281 -11.69 26.37 -29.20
C GLU A 281 -12.31 25.29 -30.12
N ILE A 282 -11.51 24.35 -30.62
CA ILE A 282 -11.99 23.21 -31.41
C ILE A 282 -12.97 22.35 -30.60
N LEU A 283 -12.68 22.08 -29.32
CA LEU A 283 -13.59 21.36 -28.42
C LEU A 283 -14.93 22.07 -28.25
N LYS A 284 -14.92 23.39 -28.07
CA LYS A 284 -16.16 24.19 -27.98
C LYS A 284 -16.99 24.13 -29.26
N THR A 285 -16.34 24.14 -30.43
CA THR A 285 -17.01 24.04 -31.73
C THR A 285 -17.64 22.66 -31.92
N VAL A 286 -16.89 21.58 -31.64
CA VAL A 286 -17.38 20.20 -31.72
C VAL A 286 -18.52 19.96 -30.72
N GLN A 287 -18.47 20.55 -29.52
CA GLN A 287 -19.55 20.46 -28.53
C GLN A 287 -20.83 21.16 -29.03
N LYS A 288 -20.71 22.33 -29.68
CA LYS A 288 -21.85 23.04 -30.27
C LYS A 288 -22.48 22.26 -31.43
N GLU A 289 -21.67 21.67 -32.31
CA GLU A 289 -22.15 20.82 -33.41
C GLU A 289 -22.82 19.54 -32.90
N CYS A 290 -22.23 18.88 -31.89
CA CYS A 290 -22.86 17.72 -31.24
C CYS A 290 -24.20 18.08 -30.59
N ALA A 291 -24.30 19.27 -29.98
CA ALA A 291 -25.55 19.75 -29.39
C ALA A 291 -26.61 20.07 -30.45
N ALA A 292 -26.21 20.63 -31.60
CA ALA A 292 -27.09 20.88 -32.73
C ALA A 292 -27.61 19.57 -33.35
N LEU A 293 -26.72 18.62 -33.62
CA LEU A 293 -27.08 17.29 -34.15
C LEU A 293 -28.01 16.53 -33.19
N ARG A 294 -27.77 16.60 -31.87
CA ARG A 294 -28.69 15.99 -30.88
C ARG A 294 -30.08 16.61 -30.90
N ARG A 295 -30.20 17.92 -31.13
CA ARG A 295 -31.50 18.61 -31.24
C ARG A 295 -32.21 18.23 -32.54
N GLU A 296 -31.48 18.12 -33.63
CA GLU A 296 -31.99 17.66 -34.92
C GLU A 296 -32.48 16.20 -34.83
N HIS A 297 -31.68 15.29 -34.28
CA HIS A 297 -32.06 13.90 -34.07
C HIS A 297 -33.25 13.75 -33.11
N LYS A 298 -33.35 14.61 -32.10
CA LYS A 298 -34.52 14.64 -31.20
C LYS A 298 -35.78 15.04 -31.97
N ARG A 299 -35.70 16.06 -32.84
CA ARG A 299 -36.81 16.48 -33.70
C ARG A 299 -37.19 15.39 -34.70
N GLU A 300 -36.23 14.74 -35.34
CA GLU A 300 -36.48 13.61 -36.25
C GLU A 300 -37.14 12.45 -35.52
N LYS A 301 -36.71 12.14 -34.29
CA LYS A 301 -37.34 11.09 -33.47
C LYS A 301 -38.76 11.44 -33.05
N GLU A 302 -39.02 12.71 -32.73
CA GLU A 302 -40.37 13.21 -32.44
C GLU A 302 -41.27 13.17 -33.69
N ASP A 303 -40.74 13.48 -34.87
CA ASP A 303 -41.46 13.38 -36.15
C ASP A 303 -41.72 11.91 -36.53
N LEU A 304 -40.73 11.03 -36.33
CA LEU A 304 -40.87 9.59 -36.53
C LEU A 304 -41.91 8.99 -35.58
N ALA A 305 -41.94 9.44 -34.32
CA ALA A 305 -42.92 8.98 -33.34
C ALA A 305 -44.34 9.38 -33.75
N LYS A 306 -44.54 10.62 -34.23
CA LYS A 306 -45.82 11.06 -34.79
C LYS A 306 -46.24 10.23 -36.00
N ARG A 307 -45.32 9.97 -36.94
CA ARG A 307 -45.58 9.10 -38.09
C ARG A 307 -45.85 7.66 -37.67
N LEU A 308 -45.22 7.17 -36.61
CA LEU A 308 -45.48 5.84 -36.06
C LEU A 308 -46.87 5.76 -35.42
N ASP A 309 -47.32 6.83 -34.76
CA ASP A 309 -48.66 6.92 -34.17
C ASP A 309 -49.73 7.04 -35.26
N GLU A 310 -49.48 7.82 -36.32
CA GLU A 310 -50.33 7.88 -37.52
C GLU A 310 -50.38 6.53 -38.24
N PHE A 311 -49.24 5.86 -38.38
CA PHE A 311 -49.15 4.51 -38.96
C PHE A 311 -49.83 3.47 -38.07
N ALA A 312 -49.70 3.55 -36.74
CA ALA A 312 -50.40 2.67 -35.80
C ALA A 312 -51.93 2.89 -35.84
N ALA A 313 -52.38 4.12 -36.03
CA ALA A 313 -53.79 4.45 -36.25
C ALA A 313 -54.30 3.90 -37.60
N ALA A 314 -53.47 3.93 -38.65
CA ALA A 314 -53.76 3.32 -39.95
C ALA A 314 -53.76 1.78 -39.91
N VAL A 315 -52.82 1.18 -39.17
CA VAL A 315 -52.70 -0.27 -38.96
C VAL A 315 -53.84 -0.81 -38.10
N LYS A 316 -54.38 -0.04 -37.14
CA LYS A 316 -55.61 -0.41 -36.41
C LYS A 316 -56.84 -0.57 -37.31
N LYS A 317 -56.84 -0.01 -38.52
CA LYS A 317 -57.93 -0.13 -39.51
C LYS A 317 -57.75 -1.29 -40.49
N SER A 318 -56.69 -2.10 -40.39
CA SER A 318 -56.41 -3.22 -41.32
C SER A 318 -56.18 -4.53 -40.56
N PRO A 319 -56.86 -5.65 -40.90
CA PRO A 319 -56.73 -6.88 -40.12
C PRO A 319 -55.60 -7.76 -40.69
N ALA A 320 -54.43 -7.82 -40.03
CA ALA A 320 -53.48 -8.92 -40.28
C ALA A 320 -52.45 -9.17 -39.16
N LYS A 321 -52.07 -10.46 -39.09
CA LYS A 321 -51.34 -11.25 -38.08
C LYS A 321 -49.91 -10.78 -37.75
N LYS A 322 -49.51 -10.93 -36.48
CA LYS A 322 -48.12 -10.79 -36.00
C LYS A 322 -47.38 -12.13 -36.07
N GLU A 323 -46.26 -12.17 -36.81
CA GLU A 323 -45.30 -13.26 -36.73
C GLU A 323 -44.39 -13.12 -35.50
N ARG A 324 -44.14 -14.25 -34.81
CA ARG A 324 -43.33 -14.36 -33.59
C ARG A 324 -41.96 -14.96 -33.94
N LYS A 325 -40.86 -14.37 -33.43
CA LYS A 325 -39.53 -15.02 -33.42
C LYS A 325 -39.63 -16.42 -32.77
N PRO A 326 -38.88 -17.42 -33.25
CA PRO A 326 -38.96 -18.77 -32.69
C PRO A 326 -38.57 -18.74 -31.21
N ARG A 327 -39.52 -19.08 -30.34
CA ARG A 327 -39.27 -19.27 -28.92
C ARG A 327 -38.56 -20.60 -28.75
N ILE A 328 -37.31 -20.57 -28.26
CA ILE A 328 -36.70 -21.76 -27.67
C ILE A 328 -37.67 -22.22 -26.57
N LYS A 329 -38.11 -23.48 -26.62
CA LYS A 329 -38.99 -24.04 -25.59
C LYS A 329 -38.27 -23.95 -24.24
N GLU A 330 -38.99 -23.69 -23.16
CA GLU A 330 -38.37 -23.50 -21.84
C GLU A 330 -37.45 -24.67 -21.46
N ALA A 331 -37.82 -25.89 -21.88
CA ALA A 331 -37.06 -27.12 -21.64
C ALA A 331 -35.69 -27.19 -22.36
N ASP A 332 -35.51 -26.48 -23.48
CA ASP A 332 -34.28 -26.53 -24.27
C ASP A 332 -33.26 -25.45 -23.88
N LYS A 333 -33.60 -24.58 -22.92
CA LYS A 333 -32.70 -23.50 -22.47
C LYS A 333 -31.49 -24.09 -21.76
N ARG A 334 -30.31 -23.57 -22.08
CA ARG A 334 -29.05 -23.89 -21.44
C ARG A 334 -28.92 -23.13 -20.13
N VAL A 335 -28.86 -23.85 -19.00
CA VAL A 335 -28.73 -23.26 -17.67
C VAL A 335 -27.37 -23.54 -17.05
N GLY A 336 -26.76 -22.52 -16.45
CA GLY A 336 -25.59 -22.64 -15.59
C GLY A 336 -25.95 -22.27 -14.16
N VAL A 337 -25.59 -23.11 -13.19
CA VAL A 337 -25.91 -22.92 -11.77
C VAL A 337 -24.62 -22.70 -10.98
N PHE A 338 -24.55 -21.59 -10.24
CA PHE A 338 -23.37 -21.17 -9.49
C PHE A 338 -23.75 -20.95 -8.03
N ILE A 339 -23.19 -21.77 -7.13
CA ILE A 339 -23.65 -21.90 -5.75
C ILE A 339 -22.59 -21.39 -4.79
N ASP A 340 -22.90 -20.28 -4.13
CA ASP A 340 -22.13 -19.81 -2.98
C ASP A 340 -22.58 -20.58 -1.73
N VAL A 341 -21.84 -21.64 -1.40
CA VAL A 341 -22.21 -22.56 -0.33
C VAL A 341 -22.15 -21.86 1.03
N GLN A 342 -21.24 -20.90 1.22
CA GLN A 342 -21.17 -20.16 2.48
C GLN A 342 -22.43 -19.34 2.71
N ASN A 343 -22.85 -18.55 1.71
CA ASN A 343 -24.03 -17.70 1.84
C ASN A 343 -25.30 -18.51 2.14
N VAL A 344 -25.47 -19.63 1.43
CA VAL A 344 -26.59 -20.56 1.63
C VAL A 344 -26.52 -21.23 3.01
N TYR A 345 -25.35 -21.68 3.44
CA TYR A 345 -25.16 -22.33 4.75
C TYR A 345 -25.45 -21.38 5.92
N TYR A 346 -24.93 -20.15 5.89
CA TYR A 346 -25.21 -19.15 6.90
C TYR A 346 -26.70 -18.77 6.92
N GLY A 347 -27.33 -18.70 5.74
CA GLY A 347 -28.76 -18.45 5.63
C GLY A 347 -29.62 -19.55 6.26
N ALA A 348 -29.31 -20.82 5.98
CA ALA A 348 -30.02 -21.96 6.54
C ALA A 348 -29.84 -22.07 8.07
N ARG A 349 -28.63 -21.81 8.59
CA ARG A 349 -28.36 -21.78 10.04
C ARG A 349 -29.21 -20.74 10.78
N LYS A 350 -29.43 -19.55 10.19
CA LYS A 350 -30.31 -18.53 10.79
C LYS A 350 -31.77 -19.01 10.91
N LEU A 351 -32.20 -19.95 10.06
CA LEU A 351 -33.51 -20.59 10.12
C LEU A 351 -33.52 -21.90 10.94
N LYS A 352 -32.43 -22.21 11.66
CA LYS A 352 -32.27 -23.42 12.50
C LYS A 352 -32.55 -24.75 11.78
N GLY A 353 -32.29 -24.84 10.47
CA GLY A 353 -32.47 -26.08 9.73
C GLY A 353 -31.36 -26.33 8.71
N LYS A 354 -31.44 -27.46 8.04
CA LYS A 354 -30.53 -27.85 6.95
C LYS A 354 -31.23 -27.60 5.63
N LEU A 355 -30.52 -27.01 4.67
CA LEU A 355 -31.04 -26.83 3.32
C LEU A 355 -31.15 -28.20 2.63
N ASP A 356 -32.28 -28.43 1.97
CA ASP A 356 -32.46 -29.51 1.02
C ASP A 356 -31.84 -29.09 -0.33
N PHE A 357 -30.65 -29.62 -0.61
CA PHE A 357 -29.93 -29.32 -1.84
C PHE A 357 -30.59 -29.95 -3.08
N ASP A 358 -31.36 -31.02 -2.92
CA ASP A 358 -32.04 -31.67 -4.05
C ASP A 358 -33.20 -30.81 -4.52
N ALA A 359 -34.01 -30.33 -3.57
CA ALA A 359 -35.06 -29.36 -3.85
C ALA A 359 -34.49 -28.05 -4.45
N LEU A 360 -33.34 -27.58 -3.95
CA LEU A 360 -32.65 -26.41 -4.53
C LEU A 360 -32.28 -26.65 -6.00
N MET A 361 -31.64 -27.78 -6.31
CA MET A 361 -31.19 -28.10 -7.66
C MET A 361 -32.35 -28.30 -8.63
N GLU A 362 -33.41 -28.99 -8.22
CA GLU A 362 -34.64 -29.14 -9.00
C GLU A 362 -35.25 -27.77 -9.34
N SER A 363 -35.31 -26.88 -8.35
CA SER A 363 -35.81 -25.52 -8.54
C SER A 363 -34.86 -24.60 -9.32
N ALA A 364 -33.56 -24.88 -9.36
CA ALA A 364 -32.60 -24.11 -10.15
C ALA A 364 -32.64 -24.50 -11.63
N ILE A 365 -32.87 -25.79 -11.91
CA ILE A 365 -32.82 -26.35 -13.26
C ILE A 365 -34.18 -26.23 -13.95
N ILE A 366 -35.31 -26.56 -13.30
CA ILE A 366 -36.69 -26.46 -13.84
C ILE A 366 -36.79 -26.93 -15.30
N ASP A 367 -36.63 -28.24 -15.54
CA ASP A 367 -36.71 -28.90 -16.85
C ASP A 367 -35.79 -28.34 -17.95
N ARG A 368 -34.80 -27.49 -17.61
CA ARG A 368 -33.83 -26.91 -18.56
C ARG A 368 -32.64 -27.83 -18.73
N ARG A 369 -31.91 -27.66 -19.84
CA ARG A 369 -30.65 -28.34 -20.09
C ARG A 369 -29.54 -27.75 -19.22
N LEU A 370 -29.14 -28.47 -18.17
CA LEU A 370 -27.98 -28.12 -17.35
C LEU A 370 -26.70 -28.24 -18.17
N ILE A 371 -25.97 -27.13 -18.32
CA ILE A 371 -24.66 -27.07 -19.00
C ILE A 371 -23.52 -27.09 -17.99
N GLN A 372 -23.68 -26.38 -16.87
CA GLN A 372 -22.66 -26.29 -15.84
C GLN A 372 -23.31 -26.13 -14.47
N CYS A 373 -22.79 -26.83 -13.47
CA CYS A 373 -23.13 -26.59 -12.06
C CYS A 373 -21.84 -26.58 -11.24
N THR A 374 -21.55 -25.45 -10.61
CA THR A 374 -20.33 -25.28 -9.79
C THR A 374 -20.71 -24.79 -8.40
N ALA A 375 -20.29 -25.53 -7.38
CA ALA A 375 -20.46 -25.21 -5.97
C ALA A 375 -19.12 -24.76 -5.35
N TYR A 376 -19.13 -23.57 -4.75
CA TYR A 376 -17.96 -22.91 -4.18
C TYR A 376 -17.97 -23.10 -2.67
N VAL A 377 -17.08 -23.97 -2.18
CA VAL A 377 -17.02 -24.41 -0.79
C VAL A 377 -15.78 -23.84 -0.13
N VAL A 378 -15.97 -23.21 1.03
CA VAL A 378 -14.89 -22.74 1.88
C VAL A 378 -14.75 -23.68 3.07
N GLU A 379 -13.61 -24.35 3.15
CA GLU A 379 -13.31 -25.31 4.19
C GLU A 379 -12.82 -24.61 5.45
N SER A 380 -13.43 -24.93 6.59
CA SER A 380 -13.00 -24.52 7.93
C SER A 380 -12.59 -25.76 8.72
N LYS A 381 -11.58 -25.64 9.59
CA LYS A 381 -11.14 -26.72 10.48
C LYS A 381 -12.19 -27.10 11.53
N GLU A 382 -13.17 -26.25 11.77
CA GLU A 382 -14.19 -26.41 12.81
C GLU A 382 -15.43 -27.20 12.35
N ILE A 383 -15.64 -27.35 11.02
CA ILE A 383 -16.84 -27.98 10.46
C ILE A 383 -16.40 -29.06 9.47
N ASP A 384 -16.67 -30.33 9.77
CA ASP A 384 -16.48 -31.40 8.81
C ASP A 384 -17.55 -31.31 7.70
N GLN A 385 -17.10 -30.94 6.50
CA GLN A 385 -17.92 -30.82 5.30
C GLN A 385 -17.70 -31.97 4.32
N SER A 386 -16.87 -32.97 4.67
CA SER A 386 -16.43 -34.04 3.77
C SER A 386 -17.61 -34.84 3.21
N GLY A 387 -18.58 -35.20 4.09
CA GLY A 387 -19.78 -35.92 3.67
C GLY A 387 -20.74 -35.09 2.80
N PHE A 388 -20.78 -33.77 3.00
CA PHE A 388 -21.57 -32.87 2.15
C PHE A 388 -20.95 -32.73 0.77
N ILE A 389 -19.63 -32.53 0.70
CA ILE A 389 -18.88 -32.44 -0.55
C ILE A 389 -19.00 -33.74 -1.35
N ALA A 390 -18.88 -34.90 -0.69
CA ALA A 390 -19.05 -36.20 -1.34
C ALA A 390 -20.43 -36.34 -2.00
N ARG A 391 -21.50 -35.87 -1.35
CA ARG A 391 -22.86 -35.87 -1.92
C ARG A 391 -23.01 -34.95 -3.14
N LEU A 392 -22.36 -33.78 -3.13
CA LEU A 392 -22.36 -32.88 -4.30
C LEU A 392 -21.63 -33.53 -5.48
N GLN A 393 -20.47 -34.15 -5.24
CA GLN A 393 -19.69 -34.83 -6.27
C GLN A 393 -20.40 -36.05 -6.85
N GLN A 394 -21.12 -36.82 -6.03
CA GLN A 394 -21.98 -37.92 -6.50
C GLN A 394 -23.09 -37.45 -7.47
N LYS A 395 -23.50 -36.18 -7.38
CA LYS A 395 -24.51 -35.56 -8.23
C LYS A 395 -23.92 -34.86 -9.46
N ALA A 396 -22.66 -35.15 -9.80
CA ALA A 396 -21.92 -34.54 -10.91
C ALA A 396 -21.85 -32.99 -10.84
N ILE A 397 -21.97 -32.43 -9.63
CA ILE A 397 -21.75 -31.00 -9.38
C ILE A 397 -20.25 -30.79 -9.20
N GLU A 398 -19.70 -29.83 -9.94
CA GLU A 398 -18.31 -29.45 -9.79
C GLU A 398 -18.12 -28.72 -8.46
N VAL A 399 -17.19 -29.19 -7.62
CA VAL A 399 -16.93 -28.59 -6.32
C VAL A 399 -15.57 -27.90 -6.31
N ARG A 400 -15.58 -26.58 -6.12
CA ARG A 400 -14.38 -25.76 -5.95
C ARG A 400 -14.13 -25.54 -4.45
N ARG A 401 -12.97 -25.96 -3.94
CA ARG A 401 -12.63 -25.93 -2.50
C ARG A 401 -11.52 -24.92 -2.20
N LYS A 402 -11.71 -24.08 -1.17
CA LYS A 402 -10.73 -23.08 -0.72
C LYS A 402 -10.61 -23.13 0.80
N SER A 403 -9.38 -23.26 1.29
CA SER A 403 -9.11 -23.24 2.73
C SER A 403 -9.21 -21.82 3.28
N LEU A 404 -9.99 -21.63 4.34
CA LEU A 404 -10.04 -20.36 5.06
C LEU A 404 -8.65 -20.06 5.66
N ARG A 405 -7.99 -18.97 5.23
CA ARG A 405 -6.70 -18.55 5.79
C ARG A 405 -6.93 -17.41 6.78
N VAL A 406 -6.62 -17.68 8.05
CA VAL A 406 -6.56 -16.66 9.10
C VAL A 406 -5.15 -16.08 9.09
N ARG A 407 -5.05 -14.77 8.84
CA ARG A 407 -3.77 -14.06 8.91
C ARG A 407 -3.36 -13.80 10.37
N SER A 408 -2.09 -13.47 10.57
CA SER A 408 -1.52 -13.10 11.88
C SER A 408 -2.15 -11.84 12.49
N ASP A 409 -2.90 -11.05 11.71
CA ASP A 409 -3.66 -9.87 12.15
C ASP A 409 -5.12 -10.18 12.53
N GLY A 410 -5.53 -11.45 12.50
CA GLY A 410 -6.90 -11.87 12.77
C GLY A 410 -7.87 -11.68 11.59
N SER A 411 -7.42 -11.13 10.45
CA SER A 411 -8.26 -11.02 9.26
C SER A 411 -8.40 -12.39 8.58
N THR A 412 -9.64 -12.80 8.36
CA THR A 412 -9.98 -13.98 7.58
C THR A 412 -10.04 -13.61 6.11
N LYS A 413 -9.23 -14.26 5.27
CA LYS A 413 -9.34 -14.17 3.80
C LYS A 413 -9.70 -15.55 3.26
N GLY A 414 -10.83 -15.64 2.57
CA GLY A 414 -11.30 -16.93 2.06
C GLY A 414 -12.67 -16.93 1.37
N ASP A 415 -13.17 -15.81 0.87
CA ASP A 415 -14.36 -15.82 -0.01
C ASP A 415 -14.04 -16.35 -1.41
N TRP A 416 -15.08 -16.73 -2.13
CA TRP A 416 -15.01 -17.19 -3.52
C TRP A 416 -15.50 -16.13 -4.51
N ASP A 417 -15.86 -14.94 -4.04
CA ASP A 417 -16.66 -13.97 -4.80
C ASP A 417 -16.01 -13.55 -6.12
N MET A 418 -14.69 -13.42 -6.13
CA MET A 418 -13.95 -13.04 -7.32
C MET A 418 -13.87 -14.17 -8.35
N GLU A 419 -13.46 -15.38 -7.94
CA GLU A 419 -13.36 -16.51 -8.86
C GLU A 419 -14.75 -16.96 -9.35
N LEU A 420 -15.76 -16.96 -8.48
CA LEU A 420 -17.16 -17.20 -8.83
C LEU A 420 -17.64 -16.20 -9.88
N ALA A 421 -17.33 -14.91 -9.72
CA ALA A 421 -17.71 -13.89 -10.69
C ALA A 421 -17.03 -14.07 -12.06
N LEU A 422 -15.77 -14.50 -12.08
CA LEU A 422 -15.04 -14.79 -13.31
C LEU A 422 -15.62 -16.00 -14.03
N ASP A 423 -15.85 -17.10 -13.32
CA ASP A 423 -16.43 -18.33 -13.89
C ASP A 423 -17.83 -18.06 -14.48
N ILE A 424 -18.65 -17.23 -13.82
CA ILE A 424 -19.95 -16.82 -14.35
C ILE A 424 -19.80 -16.01 -15.64
N LEU A 425 -18.84 -15.08 -15.72
CA LEU A 425 -18.62 -14.26 -16.90
C LEU A 425 -18.13 -15.08 -18.10
N ASP A 426 -17.25 -16.04 -17.85
CA ASP A 426 -16.70 -16.93 -18.88
C ASP A 426 -17.78 -17.87 -19.43
N ALA A 427 -18.66 -18.37 -18.56
CA ALA A 427 -19.77 -19.23 -18.97
C ALA A 427 -20.91 -18.46 -19.66
N ALA A 428 -21.12 -17.18 -19.34
CA ALA A 428 -22.31 -16.42 -19.71
C ALA A 428 -22.64 -16.43 -21.21
N ALA A 429 -21.65 -16.42 -22.09
CA ALA A 429 -21.88 -16.41 -23.54
C ALA A 429 -22.51 -17.72 -24.07
N ASN A 430 -22.34 -18.82 -23.35
CA ASN A 430 -22.80 -20.16 -23.74
C ASN A 430 -24.10 -20.57 -23.03
N LEU A 431 -24.66 -19.69 -22.21
CA LEU A 431 -25.84 -19.96 -21.40
C LEU A 431 -27.00 -19.08 -21.85
N ASP A 432 -28.22 -19.60 -21.69
CA ASP A 432 -29.45 -18.84 -21.89
C ASP A 432 -29.97 -18.32 -20.54
N VAL A 433 -29.66 -19.04 -19.45
CA VAL A 433 -29.98 -18.68 -18.07
C VAL A 433 -28.78 -18.92 -17.15
N VAL A 434 -28.45 -17.92 -16.34
CA VAL A 434 -27.50 -18.02 -15.23
C VAL A 434 -28.28 -18.00 -13.92
N VAL A 435 -28.12 -19.03 -13.10
CA VAL A 435 -28.69 -19.11 -11.75
C VAL A 435 -27.58 -18.84 -10.74
N LEU A 436 -27.69 -17.72 -10.04
CA LEU A 436 -26.80 -17.37 -8.94
C LEU A 436 -27.48 -17.72 -7.62
N VAL A 437 -26.92 -18.69 -6.89
CA VAL A 437 -27.39 -19.04 -5.54
C VAL A 437 -26.54 -18.30 -4.51
N SER A 438 -26.82 -17.02 -4.32
CA SER A 438 -26.22 -16.16 -3.28
C SER A 438 -27.13 -14.96 -3.00
N GLY A 439 -27.09 -14.45 -1.77
CA GLY A 439 -27.74 -13.20 -1.36
C GLY A 439 -26.83 -11.96 -1.38
N ASP A 440 -25.56 -12.11 -1.73
CA ASP A 440 -24.57 -11.04 -1.59
C ASP A 440 -24.78 -9.88 -2.57
N GLY A 441 -24.83 -8.66 -2.03
CA GLY A 441 -25.00 -7.44 -2.81
C GLY A 441 -23.82 -7.12 -3.73
N ASP A 442 -22.63 -7.65 -3.44
CA ASP A 442 -21.43 -7.40 -4.23
C ASP A 442 -21.54 -7.99 -5.66
N PHE A 443 -22.38 -9.01 -5.85
CA PHE A 443 -22.71 -9.56 -7.18
C PHE A 443 -23.64 -8.67 -8.01
N THR A 444 -24.18 -7.57 -7.49
CA THR A 444 -25.11 -6.69 -8.25
C THR A 444 -24.49 -6.23 -9.58
N SER A 445 -23.21 -5.84 -9.56
CA SER A 445 -22.49 -5.39 -10.76
C SER A 445 -22.26 -6.53 -11.75
N LEU A 446 -22.01 -7.74 -11.25
CA LEU A 446 -21.88 -8.96 -12.05
C LEU A 446 -23.20 -9.27 -12.76
N VAL A 447 -24.33 -9.29 -12.05
CA VAL A 447 -25.66 -9.53 -12.62
C VAL A 447 -25.96 -8.57 -13.76
N LYS A 448 -25.70 -7.27 -13.58
CA LYS A 448 -25.88 -6.25 -14.63
C LYS A 448 -24.94 -6.46 -15.82
N ARG A 449 -23.75 -7.03 -15.62
CA ARG A 449 -22.81 -7.36 -16.70
C ARG A 449 -23.27 -8.59 -17.48
N VAL A 450 -23.63 -9.67 -16.79
CA VAL A 450 -24.09 -10.93 -17.38
C VAL A 450 -25.35 -10.73 -18.23
N LYS A 451 -26.32 -9.94 -17.75
CA LYS A 451 -27.52 -9.57 -18.52
C LYS A 451 -27.21 -8.82 -19.82
N ARG A 452 -26.11 -8.07 -19.86
CA ARG A 452 -25.64 -7.39 -21.09
C ARG A 452 -24.95 -8.33 -22.07
N ILE A 453 -24.44 -9.47 -21.60
CA ILE A 453 -23.84 -10.51 -22.44
C ILE A 453 -24.95 -11.27 -23.18
N GLY A 454 -26.12 -11.47 -22.56
CA GLY A 454 -27.25 -12.13 -23.18
C GLY A 454 -28.12 -12.98 -22.25
N PRO A 455 -27.56 -13.81 -21.34
CA PRO A 455 -28.38 -14.69 -20.52
C PRO A 455 -29.27 -13.92 -19.54
N ARG A 456 -30.41 -14.52 -19.23
CA ARG A 456 -31.23 -14.09 -18.08
C ARG A 456 -30.54 -14.48 -16.80
N VAL A 457 -30.64 -13.65 -15.77
CA VAL A 457 -30.06 -13.94 -14.46
C VAL A 457 -31.17 -14.17 -13.44
N GLU A 458 -31.20 -15.38 -12.88
CA GLU A 458 -32.09 -15.75 -11.78
C GLU A 458 -31.27 -15.83 -10.48
N VAL A 459 -31.78 -15.24 -9.41
CA VAL A 459 -31.14 -15.27 -8.09
C VAL A 459 -31.97 -16.16 -7.16
N ILE A 460 -31.31 -17.10 -6.49
CA ILE A 460 -31.93 -17.96 -5.48
C ILE A 460 -31.24 -17.69 -4.14
N SER A 461 -31.98 -17.16 -3.16
CA SER A 461 -31.41 -16.89 -1.83
C SER A 461 -32.50 -16.72 -0.77
N PHE A 462 -32.09 -16.70 0.50
CA PHE A 462 -32.96 -16.39 1.62
C PHE A 462 -33.34 -14.90 1.60
N PRO A 463 -34.65 -14.55 1.53
CA PRO A 463 -35.07 -13.15 1.37
C PRO A 463 -34.50 -12.19 2.42
N ARG A 464 -34.38 -12.66 3.68
CA ARG A 464 -33.85 -11.86 4.80
C ARG A 464 -32.34 -11.64 4.75
N ASN A 465 -31.61 -12.38 3.92
CA ASN A 465 -30.16 -12.28 3.73
C ASN A 465 -29.79 -11.88 2.30
N THR A 466 -30.75 -11.34 1.53
CA THR A 466 -30.51 -10.91 0.15
C THR A 466 -30.48 -9.39 0.07
N ALA A 467 -29.44 -8.83 -0.55
CA ALA A 467 -29.37 -7.39 -0.77
C ALA A 467 -30.46 -6.90 -1.74
N LYS A 468 -31.11 -5.78 -1.40
CA LYS A 468 -32.17 -5.18 -2.24
C LYS A 468 -31.68 -4.83 -3.65
N SER A 469 -30.45 -4.33 -3.76
CA SER A 469 -29.83 -4.01 -5.05
C SER A 469 -29.66 -5.23 -5.96
N LEU A 470 -29.44 -6.41 -5.37
CA LEU A 470 -29.32 -7.67 -6.12
C LEU A 470 -30.69 -8.12 -6.64
N LEU A 471 -31.73 -8.01 -5.80
CA LEU A 471 -33.11 -8.30 -6.19
C LEU A 471 -33.57 -7.43 -7.36
N GLU A 472 -33.28 -6.13 -7.31
CA GLU A 472 -33.63 -5.18 -8.36
C GLU A 472 -32.85 -5.43 -9.66
N ALA A 473 -31.65 -6.00 -9.58
CA ALA A 473 -30.82 -6.28 -10.76
C ALA A 473 -31.21 -7.60 -11.46
N ALA A 474 -31.65 -8.61 -10.71
CA ALA A 474 -32.01 -9.92 -11.22
C ALA A 474 -33.25 -9.88 -12.14
N ASP A 475 -33.33 -10.81 -13.11
CA ASP A 475 -34.53 -10.98 -13.94
C ASP A 475 -35.63 -11.76 -13.21
N ARG A 476 -35.23 -12.64 -12.31
CA ARG A 476 -36.12 -13.42 -11.44
C ARG A 476 -35.44 -13.64 -10.10
N PHE A 477 -36.23 -13.57 -9.02
CA PHE A 477 -35.81 -13.98 -7.69
C PHE A 477 -36.65 -15.16 -7.22
N GLN A 478 -35.99 -16.23 -6.77
CA GLN A 478 -36.62 -17.37 -6.14
C GLN A 478 -36.26 -17.38 -4.65
N PRO A 479 -37.22 -17.11 -3.75
CA PRO A 479 -36.96 -17.14 -2.32
C PRO A 479 -36.70 -18.56 -1.83
N LEU A 480 -35.65 -18.73 -1.01
CA LEU A 480 -35.47 -19.90 -0.18
C LEU A 480 -36.33 -19.76 1.09
N ASP A 481 -37.37 -20.57 1.17
CA ASP A 481 -38.34 -20.66 2.25
C ASP A 481 -38.35 -22.08 2.86
N ARG A 482 -39.31 -22.37 3.75
CA ARG A 482 -39.33 -23.60 4.55
C ARG A 482 -39.42 -24.90 3.72
N LYS A 483 -39.92 -24.85 2.47
CA LYS A 483 -39.99 -26.05 1.60
C LYS A 483 -38.62 -26.51 1.09
N PHE A 484 -37.62 -25.63 1.10
CA PHE A 484 -36.23 -25.98 0.78
C PHE A 484 -35.43 -26.40 2.02
N MET A 485 -36.10 -26.69 3.14
CA MET A 485 -35.46 -27.15 4.36
C MET A 485 -35.78 -28.62 4.58
N ILE A 486 -34.78 -29.42 4.93
CA ILE A 486 -34.97 -30.82 5.29
C ILE A 486 -35.88 -30.87 6.52
N ARG A 487 -37.06 -31.47 6.39
CA ARG A 487 -37.93 -31.75 7.52
C ARG A 487 -37.22 -32.75 8.43
N SER A 488 -36.87 -32.34 9.64
CA SER A 488 -36.44 -33.28 10.67
C SER A 488 -37.66 -34.17 10.99
N SER A 489 -37.68 -35.39 10.47
CA SER A 489 -38.56 -36.43 10.99
C SER A 489 -38.03 -36.82 12.37
N VAL A 490 -38.31 -36.00 13.39
CA VAL A 490 -38.34 -36.50 14.75
C VAL A 490 -39.66 -37.25 14.85
N THR A 491 -39.55 -38.56 14.69
CA THR A 491 -40.51 -39.56 15.16
C THR A 491 -41.12 -39.10 16.48
N GLU A 492 -42.45 -38.97 16.47
CA GLU A 492 -43.29 -39.40 17.58
C GLU A 492 -42.75 -40.73 18.12
N LYS A 493 -42.12 -40.68 19.29
CA LYS A 493 -42.12 -41.81 20.21
C LYS A 493 -42.58 -41.26 21.55
N ILE A 494 -43.86 -41.53 21.82
CA ILE A 494 -44.47 -41.76 23.13
C ILE A 494 -44.36 -40.59 24.11
N ARG A 495 -45.48 -39.88 24.30
CA ARG A 495 -46.04 -39.61 25.63
C ARG A 495 -47.54 -39.43 25.57
#